data_AF-A0A2N7XSM0-F1
#
_entry.id   AF-A0A2N7XSM0-F1
#
_cell.length_a   1.000
_cell.length_b   1.000
_cell.length_c   1.000
_cell.angle_alpha   90.00
_cell.angle_beta   90.00
_cell.angle_gamma   90.00
#
_symmetry.space_group_name_H-M   'P 1'
#
loop_
_entity.id
_entity.type
_entity.pdbx_description
1 polymer ?
#
loop_
_entity_poly.entity_id
_entity_poly.type
_entity_poly.pdbx_seq_one_letter_code
_entity_poly.pdbx_strand_id
1 'polypeptide(L)'
;DYGGAPRKFIRAHVGEEPYSLDDYRRRYAQYKTDPDLQAAHAATGWYATFDDHEVQNNWVSDRDQNGTPPEAFLLRRAAAFQAW
;
A
#
# COMPACT_ATOMS: atom_id res chain seq x y z
N ASP A 1 9.12 17.07 -12.48
CA ASP A 1 10.52 16.74 -12.81
C ASP A 1 11.31 16.67 -11.50
N TYR A 2 11.78 15.48 -11.12
CA TYR A 2 12.54 15.26 -9.88
C TYR A 2 14.04 15.15 -10.19
N GLY A 3 14.62 16.17 -10.81
CA GLY A 3 16.02 16.61 -10.60
C GLY A 3 17.16 15.59 -10.75
N GLY A 4 16.98 14.47 -11.45
CA GLY A 4 18.08 13.57 -11.88
C GLY A 4 18.88 12.86 -10.77
N ALA A 5 18.58 13.05 -9.49
CA ALA A 5 19.25 12.34 -8.41
C ALA A 5 18.78 10.88 -8.35
N PRO A 6 19.68 9.89 -8.18
CA PRO A 6 19.28 8.50 -8.04
C PRO A 6 18.33 8.36 -6.84
N ARG A 7 17.17 7.75 -7.07
CA ARG A 7 16.20 7.45 -6.00
C ARG A 7 16.86 6.51 -5.00
N LYS A 8 17.19 7.03 -3.82
CA LYS A 8 17.57 6.21 -2.68
C LYS A 8 16.30 5.59 -2.10
N PHE A 9 16.06 4.32 -2.40
CA PHE A 9 15.01 3.55 -1.74
C PHE A 9 15.39 3.40 -0.26
N ILE A 10 14.65 4.07 0.63
CA ILE A 10 14.89 3.99 2.09
C ILE A 10 14.50 2.60 2.63
N ARG A 11 13.58 1.92 1.95
CA ARG A 11 13.11 0.57 2.28
C ARG A 11 12.94 -0.24 1.00
N ALA A 12 13.58 -1.39 0.92
CA ALA A 12 13.26 -2.39 -0.09
C ALA A 12 11.98 -3.13 0.33
N HIS A 13 11.02 -3.30 -0.57
CA HIS A 13 9.82 -4.08 -0.29
C HIS A 13 10.12 -5.57 -0.33
N VAL A 14 9.54 -6.31 0.61
CA VAL A 14 9.59 -7.78 0.59
C VAL A 14 8.48 -8.28 -0.34
N GLY A 15 8.87 -9.05 -1.35
CA GLY A 15 7.96 -9.57 -2.37
C GLY A 15 7.68 -8.56 -3.48
N GLU A 16 6.85 -9.00 -4.43
CA GLU A 16 6.45 -8.23 -5.60
C GLU A 16 5.35 -7.19 -5.27
N GLU A 17 4.78 -6.58 -6.31
CA GLU A 17 3.56 -5.78 -6.19
C GLU A 17 2.42 -6.61 -5.53
N PRO A 18 1.70 -6.09 -4.53
CA PRO A 18 0.64 -6.84 -3.87
C PRO A 18 -0.61 -7.03 -4.75
N TYR A 19 -1.11 -8.27 -4.85
CA TYR A 19 -2.37 -8.59 -5.52
C TYR A 19 -3.33 -9.38 -4.63
N SER A 20 -2.82 -10.28 -3.79
CA SER A 20 -3.60 -11.11 -2.88
C SER A 20 -3.69 -10.52 -1.47
N LEU A 21 -4.62 -11.01 -0.66
CA LEU A 21 -4.76 -10.60 0.74
C LEU A 21 -3.48 -10.84 1.54
N ASP A 22 -2.78 -11.95 1.28
CA ASP A 22 -1.53 -12.27 1.97
C ASP A 22 -0.38 -11.34 1.57
N ASP A 23 -0.36 -10.86 0.31
CA ASP A 23 0.61 -9.86 -0.12
C ASP A 23 0.38 -8.52 0.59
N TYR A 24 -0.88 -8.06 0.67
CA TYR A 24 -1.21 -6.83 1.38
C TYR A 24 -0.91 -6.95 2.88
N ARG A 25 -1.29 -8.06 3.53
CA ARG A 25 -0.93 -8.31 4.94
C ARG A 25 0.57 -8.30 5.17
N ARG A 26 1.34 -8.91 4.27
CA ARG A 26 2.81 -8.87 4.34
C ARG A 26 3.34 -7.45 4.20
N ARG A 27 2.79 -6.67 3.27
CA ARG A 27 3.17 -5.26 3.07
C ARG A 27 2.88 -4.43 4.31
N TYR A 28 1.68 -4.55 4.89
CA TYR A 28 1.34 -3.85 6.13
C TYR A 28 2.21 -4.29 7.31
N ALA A 29 2.45 -5.59 7.47
CA ALA A 29 3.33 -6.10 8.52
C ALA A 29 4.74 -5.51 8.38
N GLN A 30 5.31 -5.50 7.16
CA GLN A 30 6.62 -4.90 6.91
C GLN A 30 6.68 -3.41 7.28
N TYR A 31 5.60 -2.66 7.06
CA TYR A 31 5.56 -1.25 7.45
C TYR A 31 5.40 -1.09 8.97
N LYS A 32 4.50 -1.85 9.58
CA LYS A 32 4.22 -1.83 11.03
C LYS A 32 5.35 -2.38 11.89
N THR A 33 6.37 -3.03 11.31
CA THR A 33 7.59 -3.44 12.04
C THR A 33 8.59 -2.31 12.26
N ASP A 34 8.38 -1.14 11.66
CA ASP A 34 9.25 0.01 11.87
C ASP A 34 9.11 0.54 13.32
N PRO A 35 10.21 0.62 14.09
CA PRO A 35 10.15 0.98 15.51
C PRO A 35 9.70 2.44 15.73
N ASP A 36 10.01 3.35 14.81
CA ASP A 36 9.59 4.75 14.92
C ASP A 36 8.08 4.86 14.66
N LEU A 37 7.57 4.09 13.70
CA LEU A 37 6.12 4.00 13.47
C LEU A 37 5.39 3.41 14.67
N GLN A 38 5.93 2.34 15.27
CA GLN A 38 5.35 1.75 16.49
C GLN A 38 5.33 2.74 17.66
N ALA A 39 6.43 3.46 17.89
CA ALA A 39 6.51 4.47 18.93
C ALA A 39 5.49 5.59 18.71
N ALA A 40 5.32 6.05 17.47
CA ALA A 40 4.36 7.10 17.13
C ALA A 40 2.89 6.65 17.30
N HIS A 41 2.57 5.39 16.96
CA HIS A 41 1.25 4.80 17.23
C HIS A 41 0.98 4.59 18.72
N ALA A 42 2.00 4.27 19.52
CA ALA A 42 1.85 4.10 20.97
C ALA A 42 1.69 5.43 21.72
N ALA A 43 2.26 6.52 21.18
CA ALA A 43 2.28 7.82 21.84
C ALA A 43 0.94 8.58 21.78
N THR A 44 0.09 8.32 20.79
CA THR A 44 -1.17 9.06 20.60
C THR A 44 -2.19 8.24 19.80
N GLY A 45 -3.46 8.63 19.89
CA GLY A 45 -4.51 8.13 18.99
C GLY A 45 -4.35 8.69 17.57
N TRP A 46 -4.65 7.87 16.57
CA TRP A 46 -4.58 8.23 15.15
C TRP A 46 -5.97 8.16 14.54
N TYR A 47 -6.35 9.15 13.74
CA TYR A 47 -7.53 9.12 12.89
C TYR A 47 -7.07 8.93 11.44
N ALA A 48 -6.99 7.68 10.99
CA ALA A 48 -6.41 7.33 9.70
C ALA A 48 -7.46 7.31 8.58
N THR A 49 -7.03 7.70 7.39
CA THR A 49 -7.73 7.50 6.11
C THR A 49 -6.75 6.92 5.10
N PHE A 50 -7.26 6.17 4.12
CA PHE A 50 -6.46 5.67 2.99
C PHE A 50 -6.43 6.70 1.86
N ASP A 51 -5.50 6.49 0.92
CA ASP A 51 -5.48 7.06 -0.42
C ASP A 51 -5.33 5.91 -1.45
N ASP A 52 -4.85 6.21 -2.65
CA ASP A 52 -4.72 5.26 -3.73
C ASP A 52 -3.73 4.11 -3.46
N HIS A 53 -2.59 4.41 -2.84
CA HIS A 53 -1.48 3.48 -2.63
C HIS A 53 -1.72 2.39 -1.60
N GLU A 54 -2.78 2.48 -0.79
CA GLU A 54 -3.27 1.34 0.01
C GLU A 54 -3.82 0.23 -0.89
N VAL A 55 -4.14 0.52 -2.16
CA VAL A 55 -4.58 -0.45 -3.17
C VAL A 55 -3.60 -0.52 -4.34
N GLN A 56 -3.54 0.52 -5.18
CA GLN A 56 -2.82 0.56 -6.46
C GLN A 56 -2.73 2.02 -6.94
N ASN A 57 -1.55 2.48 -7.35
CA ASN A 57 -1.33 3.88 -7.77
C ASN A 57 -2.39 4.38 -8.78
N ASN A 58 -3.01 5.53 -8.51
CA ASN A 58 -4.02 6.22 -9.32
C ASN A 58 -5.33 5.45 -9.58
N TRP A 59 -5.76 4.54 -8.70
CA TRP A 59 -7.06 3.89 -8.88
C TRP A 59 -8.25 4.86 -8.69
N VAL A 60 -9.33 4.65 -9.44
CA VAL A 60 -10.59 5.37 -9.32
C VAL A 60 -11.77 4.44 -9.55
N SER A 61 -12.72 4.41 -8.62
CA SER A 61 -13.87 3.50 -8.70
C SER A 61 -13.40 2.04 -8.88
N ASP A 62 -13.71 1.42 -10.01
CA ASP A 62 -13.44 0.05 -10.41
C ASP A 62 -12.29 -0.06 -11.44
N ARG A 63 -11.49 1.01 -11.58
CA ARG A 63 -10.39 1.09 -12.55
C ARG A 63 -9.06 1.36 -11.86
N ASP A 64 -8.04 0.65 -12.30
CA ASP A 64 -6.65 0.87 -11.91
C ASP A 64 -5.89 1.60 -13.04
N GLN A 65 -4.63 1.97 -12.82
CA GLN A 65 -3.85 2.66 -13.85
C GLN A 65 -3.44 1.74 -15.01
N ASN A 66 -3.48 0.42 -14.82
CA ASN A 66 -2.89 -0.58 -15.72
C ASN A 66 -3.91 -1.09 -16.76
N GLY A 67 -5.18 -0.64 -16.68
CA GLY A 67 -6.24 -1.13 -17.56
C GLY A 67 -6.65 -2.57 -17.23
N THR A 68 -6.48 -3.00 -15.98
CA THR A 68 -6.92 -4.31 -15.50
C THR A 68 -8.44 -4.43 -15.67
N PRO A 69 -8.98 -5.61 -16.08
CA PRO A 69 -10.43 -5.83 -16.11
C PRO A 69 -11.08 -5.46 -14.76
N PRO A 70 -12.20 -4.71 -14.74
CA PRO A 70 -12.78 -4.19 -13.50
C PRO A 70 -13.07 -5.27 -12.45
N GLU A 71 -13.55 -6.45 -12.84
CA GLU A 71 -13.84 -7.56 -11.94
C GLU A 71 -12.58 -8.08 -11.24
N ALA A 72 -11.43 -8.12 -11.93
CA ALA A 72 -10.16 -8.54 -11.35
C ALA A 72 -9.61 -7.46 -10.41
N PHE A 73 -9.73 -6.18 -10.79
CA PHE A 73 -9.31 -5.08 -9.92
C PHE A 73 -10.19 -4.98 -8.67
N LEU A 74 -11.50 -5.20 -8.77
CA LEU A 74 -12.39 -5.19 -7.60
C LEU A 74 -12.05 -6.30 -6.59
N LEU A 75 -11.59 -7.47 -7.06
CA LEU A 75 -11.06 -8.52 -6.17
C LEU A 75 -9.78 -8.07 -5.46
N ARG A 76 -8.85 -7.43 -6.18
CA ARG A 76 -7.62 -6.86 -5.61
C ARG A 76 -7.95 -5.77 -4.58
N ARG A 77 -8.87 -4.85 -4.89
CA ARG A 77 -9.32 -3.78 -4.00
C ARG A 77 -9.98 -4.32 -2.74
N ALA A 78 -10.77 -5.39 -2.85
CA ALA A 78 -11.35 -6.06 -1.70
C ALA A 78 -10.27 -6.67 -0.78
N ALA A 79 -9.25 -7.31 -1.36
CA ALA A 79 -8.11 -7.83 -0.61
C ALA A 79 -7.30 -6.73 0.09
N ALA A 80 -7.07 -5.60 -0.61
CA ALA A 80 -6.40 -4.43 -0.06
C ALA A 80 -7.14 -3.84 1.16
N PHE A 81 -8.45 -3.56 1.01
CA PHE A 81 -9.25 -2.99 2.08
C PHE A 81 -9.51 -3.95 3.25
N GLN A 82 -9.44 -5.26 3.04
CA GLN A 82 -9.47 -6.20 4.15
C GLN A 82 -8.18 -6.18 4.97
N ALA A 83 -7.05 -5.76 4.38
CA ALA A 83 -5.76 -5.69 5.05
C ALA A 83 -5.47 -4.35 5.75
N TRP A 84 -6.09 -3.26 5.28
CA TRP A 84 -6.03 -1.92 5.86
C TRP A 84 -6.67 -1.86 7.26
#